data_AF-A0A816ITH3-F1
#
_entry.id   AF-A0A816ITH3-F1
#
_cell.length_a   1.000
_cell.length_b   1.000
_cell.length_c   1.000
_cell.angle_alpha   90.00
_cell.angle_beta   90.00
_cell.angle_gamma   90.00
#
_symmetry.space_group_name_H-M   'P 1'
#
loop_
_entity.id
_entity.type
_entity.pdbx_description
1 polymer ?
#
loop_
_entity_poly.entity_id
_entity_poly.type
_entity_poly.pdbx_seq_one_letter_code
_entity_poly.pdbx_strand_id
1 'polypeptide(L)'
;MFSFVVVLTLLCAFLTHAYGLPSVKPIDDVQPEKTVQAHNEIRAAVKVAPLVWNETLAVYAQNYANKLSKTGKCAHTDMKHSDGPYGENIAIGWVQPKDQMSGPIAAMFWLTEKPNYDYATNKCKDVGTILAAKFGLQARPCMLKCVEEL
;
A
#
# COMPACT_ATOMS: atom_id res chain seq x y z
N MET A 1 -4.82 -44.44 -14.71
CA MET A 1 -4.21 -43.24 -14.09
C MET A 1 -4.01 -42.11 -15.11
N PHE A 2 -3.36 -42.36 -16.26
CA PHE A 2 -3.16 -41.35 -17.33
C PHE A 2 -4.45 -40.78 -17.94
N SER A 3 -5.49 -41.61 -18.11
CA SER A 3 -6.77 -41.18 -18.72
C SER A 3 -7.53 -40.12 -17.90
N PHE A 4 -7.49 -40.22 -16.56
CA PHE A 4 -8.21 -39.26 -15.69
C PHE A 4 -7.56 -37.88 -15.69
N VAL A 5 -6.22 -37.83 -15.77
CA VAL A 5 -5.45 -36.58 -15.88
C VAL A 5 -5.75 -35.88 -17.20
N VAL A 6 -5.81 -36.63 -18.31
CA VAL A 6 -6.15 -36.09 -19.63
C VAL A 6 -7.58 -35.53 -19.63
N VAL A 7 -8.56 -36.27 -19.11
CA VAL A 7 -9.95 -35.80 -19.03
C VAL A 7 -10.06 -34.53 -18.17
N LEU A 8 -9.38 -34.47 -17.02
CA LEU A 8 -9.39 -33.31 -16.14
C LEU A 8 -8.77 -32.07 -16.79
N THR A 9 -7.64 -32.22 -17.48
CA THR A 9 -6.98 -31.10 -18.19
C THR A 9 -7.82 -30.58 -19.35
N LEU A 10 -8.45 -31.46 -20.13
CA LEU A 10 -9.37 -31.08 -21.20
C LEU A 10 -10.62 -30.40 -20.65
N LEU A 11 -11.16 -30.87 -19.52
CA LEU A 11 -12.29 -30.23 -18.85
C LEU A 11 -11.92 -28.82 -18.37
N CYS A 12 -10.77 -28.63 -17.72
CA CYS A 12 -10.29 -27.31 -17.30
C CYS A 12 -10.06 -26.36 -18.49
N ALA A 13 -9.49 -26.86 -19.59
CA ALA A 13 -9.30 -26.08 -20.82
C ALA A 13 -10.66 -25.69 -21.44
N PHE A 14 -11.63 -26.62 -21.48
CA PHE A 14 -12.97 -26.34 -21.98
C PHE A 14 -13.73 -25.36 -21.09
N LEU A 15 -13.66 -25.49 -19.77
CA LEU A 15 -14.26 -24.57 -18.81
C LEU A 15 -13.66 -23.16 -18.94
N THR A 16 -12.34 -23.03 -19.04
CA THR A 16 -11.68 -21.72 -19.22
C THR A 16 -12.00 -21.09 -20.59
N HIS A 17 -12.19 -21.88 -21.64
CA HIS A 17 -12.66 -21.38 -22.94
C HIS A 17 -14.14 -20.96 -22.91
N ALA A 18 -15.00 -21.78 -22.30
CA ALA A 18 -16.45 -21.57 -22.26
C ALA A 18 -16.85 -20.40 -21.36
N TYR A 19 -16.16 -20.24 -20.22
CA TYR A 19 -16.46 -19.19 -19.23
C TYR A 19 -15.52 -17.99 -19.31
N GLY A 20 -14.46 -18.07 -20.12
CA GLY A 20 -13.42 -17.04 -20.17
C GLY A 20 -12.60 -16.95 -18.88
N LEU A 21 -11.51 -16.19 -18.90
CA LEU A 21 -10.86 -15.76 -17.67
C LEU A 21 -11.71 -14.66 -17.02
N PRO A 22 -11.82 -14.64 -15.68
CA PRO A 22 -12.41 -13.50 -14.99
C PRO A 22 -11.73 -12.22 -15.46
N SER A 23 -12.52 -11.24 -15.92
CA SER A 23 -11.99 -9.92 -16.24
C SER A 23 -11.43 -9.29 -14.97
N VAL A 24 -10.09 -9.24 -14.87
CA VAL A 24 -9.41 -8.50 -13.81
C VAL A 24 -9.60 -7.03 -14.14
N LYS A 25 -10.45 -6.34 -13.37
CA LYS A 25 -10.58 -4.90 -13.49
C LYS A 25 -9.21 -4.25 -13.29
N PRO A 26 -8.85 -3.23 -14.10
CA PRO A 26 -7.65 -2.44 -13.84
C PRO A 26 -7.62 -1.96 -12.40
N ILE A 27 -6.43 -2.02 -11.80
CA ILE A 27 -6.19 -1.52 -10.44
C ILE A 27 -6.44 -0.01 -10.44
N ASP A 28 -7.27 0.46 -9.52
CA ASP A 28 -7.46 1.90 -9.23
C ASP A 28 -6.82 2.20 -7.88
N ASP A 29 -5.50 2.39 -7.86
CA ASP A 29 -4.69 2.58 -6.65
C ASP A 29 -4.46 4.05 -6.27
N VAL A 30 -4.43 4.96 -7.25
CA VAL A 30 -4.07 6.37 -7.02
C VAL A 30 -5.17 7.16 -6.30
N GLN A 31 -6.45 6.93 -6.61
CA GLN A 31 -7.64 7.56 -6.00
C GLN A 31 -7.38 8.92 -5.29
N PRO A 32 -7.04 10.01 -6.02
CA PRO A 32 -6.54 11.26 -5.43
C PRO A 32 -7.44 11.87 -4.35
N GLU A 33 -8.72 12.05 -4.68
CA GLU A 33 -9.71 12.70 -3.80
C GLU A 33 -9.87 11.92 -2.49
N LYS A 34 -10.03 10.60 -2.58
CA LYS A 34 -10.19 9.72 -1.42
C LYS A 34 -8.90 9.64 -0.59
N THR A 35 -7.74 9.66 -1.24
CA THR A 35 -6.44 9.66 -0.56
C THR A 35 -6.29 10.92 0.28
N VAL A 36 -6.58 12.10 -0.29
CA VAL A 36 -6.52 13.38 0.44
C VAL A 36 -7.59 13.44 1.52
N GLN A 37 -8.81 12.98 1.24
CA GLN A 37 -9.89 12.93 2.23
C GLN A 37 -9.47 12.10 3.45
N ALA A 38 -8.96 10.90 3.23
CA ALA A 38 -8.49 10.01 4.30
C ALA A 38 -7.43 10.67 5.19
N HIS A 39 -6.44 11.35 4.59
CA HIS A 39 -5.45 12.11 5.37
C HIS A 39 -6.08 13.27 6.13
N ASN A 40 -6.97 14.03 5.49
CA ASN A 40 -7.58 15.22 6.09
C ASN A 40 -8.52 14.88 7.25
N GLU A 41 -9.21 13.73 7.21
CA GLU A 41 -9.99 13.22 8.34
C GLU A 41 -9.09 12.93 9.56
N ILE A 42 -7.93 12.30 9.33
CA ILE A 42 -6.95 12.01 10.38
C ILE A 42 -6.37 13.31 10.97
N ARG A 43 -5.95 14.24 10.09
CA ARG A 43 -5.36 15.53 10.49
C ARG A 43 -6.33 16.42 11.25
N ALA A 44 -7.60 16.41 10.86
CA ALA A 44 -8.65 17.14 11.56
C ALA A 44 -8.82 16.65 13.01
N ALA A 45 -8.71 15.33 13.24
CA ALA A 45 -8.81 14.75 14.59
C ALA A 45 -7.70 15.24 15.54
N VAL A 46 -6.55 15.65 15.00
CA VAL A 46 -5.42 16.23 15.75
C VAL A 46 -5.26 17.75 15.53
N LYS A 47 -6.25 18.40 14.89
CA LYS A 47 -6.32 19.86 14.65
C LYS A 47 -5.17 20.42 13.80
N VAL A 48 -4.70 19.65 12.82
CA VAL A 48 -3.67 20.10 11.86
C VAL A 48 -4.33 20.46 10.53
N ALA A 49 -3.76 21.44 9.82
CA ALA A 49 -4.32 21.99 8.57
C ALA A 49 -4.48 20.92 7.48
N PRO A 50 -5.52 20.98 6.63
CA PRO A 50 -5.74 19.97 5.59
C PRO A 50 -4.68 20.04 4.49
N LEU A 51 -4.41 18.89 3.88
CA LEU A 51 -3.61 18.73 2.68
C LEU A 51 -4.45 18.97 1.41
N VAL A 52 -3.76 19.31 0.33
CA VAL A 52 -4.30 19.41 -1.03
C VAL A 52 -3.46 18.53 -1.95
N TRP A 53 -4.10 17.87 -2.90
CA TRP A 53 -3.40 17.06 -3.90
C TRP A 53 -2.42 17.90 -4.71
N ASN A 54 -1.25 17.34 -5.00
CA ASN A 54 -0.24 17.99 -5.83
C ASN A 54 0.21 17.04 -6.95
N GLU A 55 -0.04 17.44 -8.19
CA GLU A 55 0.26 16.60 -9.35
C GLU A 55 1.75 16.31 -9.54
N THR A 56 2.63 17.23 -9.13
CA THR A 56 4.08 16.99 -9.21
C THR A 56 4.51 15.89 -8.25
N LEU A 57 3.98 15.91 -7.02
CA LEU A 57 4.22 14.84 -6.03
C LEU A 57 3.60 13.52 -6.46
N ALA A 58 2.39 13.55 -7.04
CA ALA A 58 1.71 12.36 -7.53
C ALA A 58 2.52 11.66 -8.64
N VAL A 59 3.01 12.42 -9.63
CA VAL A 59 3.85 11.88 -10.71
C VAL A 59 5.16 11.32 -10.14
N TYR A 60 5.78 12.01 -9.19
CA TYR A 60 7.00 11.53 -8.53
C TYR A 60 6.76 10.19 -7.81
N ALA A 61 5.72 10.11 -6.99
CA ALA A 61 5.35 8.92 -6.23
C ALA A 61 5.00 7.74 -7.16
N GLN A 62 4.23 7.98 -8.23
CA GLN A 62 3.88 6.94 -9.20
C GLN A 62 5.10 6.40 -9.93
N ASN A 63 6.03 7.28 -10.33
CA ASN A 63 7.27 6.86 -10.98
C ASN A 63 8.12 5.98 -10.05
N TYR A 64 8.15 6.30 -8.75
CA TYR A 64 8.86 5.51 -7.77
C TYR A 64 8.18 4.16 -7.50
N ALA A 65 6.85 4.14 -7.34
CA ALA A 65 6.07 2.91 -7.20
C ALA A 65 6.28 1.98 -8.42
N ASN A 66 6.27 2.53 -9.63
CA ASN A 66 6.56 1.80 -10.87
C ASN A 66 8.00 1.25 -10.92
N LYS A 67 8.96 1.94 -10.30
CA LYS A 67 10.35 1.45 -10.20
C LYS A 67 10.45 0.29 -9.22
N LEU A 68 9.80 0.41 -8.05
CA LEU A 68 9.78 -0.64 -7.03
C LEU A 68 9.07 -1.91 -7.54
N SER A 69 7.94 -1.78 -8.24
CA SER A 69 7.18 -2.93 -8.76
C SER A 69 7.99 -3.78 -9.75
N LYS A 70 8.85 -3.15 -10.56
CA LYS A 70 9.72 -3.82 -11.53
C LYS A 70 10.84 -4.65 -10.90
N THR A 71 11.15 -4.45 -9.62
CA THR A 71 12.18 -5.25 -8.94
C THR A 71 11.75 -6.70 -8.73
N GLY A 72 10.44 -6.98 -8.78
CA GLY A 72 9.88 -8.30 -8.47
C GLY A 72 10.05 -8.72 -7.01
N LYS A 73 10.52 -7.79 -6.15
CA LYS A 73 10.75 -8.04 -4.73
C LYS A 73 9.64 -7.38 -3.92
N CYS A 74 8.90 -8.20 -3.17
CA CYS A 74 7.81 -7.74 -2.31
C CYS A 74 8.14 -7.91 -0.82
N ALA A 75 9.39 -8.23 -0.48
CA ALA A 75 9.78 -8.31 0.92
C ALA A 75 9.95 -6.90 1.48
N HIS A 76 9.52 -6.70 2.73
CA HIS A 76 9.68 -5.43 3.41
C HIS A 76 11.15 -4.95 3.36
N THR A 77 12.14 -5.84 3.48
CA THR A 77 13.57 -5.50 3.43
C THR A 77 14.03 -4.81 2.14
N ASP A 78 13.29 -5.01 1.04
CA ASP A 78 13.60 -4.46 -0.28
C ASP A 78 12.94 -3.11 -0.55
N MET A 79 12.04 -2.65 0.33
CA MET A 79 11.33 -1.38 0.21
C MET A 79 12.21 -0.21 0.67
N LYS A 80 13.15 0.18 -0.18
CA LYS A 80 13.97 1.38 0.08
C LYS A 80 13.16 2.63 -0.17
N HIS A 81 13.55 3.70 0.53
CA HIS A 81 13.05 5.04 0.25
C HIS A 81 13.70 5.58 -1.01
N SER A 82 13.05 6.53 -1.67
CA SER A 82 13.61 7.14 -2.89
C SER A 82 14.82 8.02 -2.63
N ASP A 83 15.03 8.43 -1.37
CA ASP A 83 16.02 9.43 -0.94
C ASP A 83 15.94 10.74 -1.74
N GLY A 84 14.74 11.03 -2.26
CA GLY A 84 14.43 12.23 -3.00
C GLY A 84 14.16 13.46 -2.11
N PRO A 85 13.78 14.59 -2.72
CA PRO A 85 13.62 15.86 -2.01
C PRO A 85 12.31 15.96 -1.20
N TYR A 86 11.42 14.98 -1.28
CA TYR A 86 10.09 15.00 -0.68
C TYR A 86 9.99 14.06 0.52
N GLY A 87 9.11 14.39 1.47
CA GLY A 87 8.66 13.41 2.47
C GLY A 87 7.99 12.22 1.79
N GLU A 88 8.18 11.01 2.31
CA GLU A 88 7.76 9.80 1.65
C GLU A 88 7.24 8.76 2.64
N ASN A 89 6.06 8.21 2.32
CA ASN A 89 5.54 7.01 2.92
C ASN A 89 5.37 5.94 1.83
N ILE A 90 5.67 4.67 2.11
CA ILE A 90 5.56 3.53 1.19
C ILE A 90 4.71 2.44 1.86
N ALA A 91 3.78 1.88 1.10
CA ALA A 91 3.02 0.70 1.48
C ALA A 91 3.05 -0.31 0.33
N ILE A 92 3.14 -1.58 0.68
CA ILE A 92 2.96 -2.71 -0.22
C ILE A 92 2.10 -3.73 0.51
N GLY A 93 1.27 -4.46 -0.22
CA GLY A 93 0.47 -5.52 0.37
C GLY A 93 -0.73 -5.85 -0.48
N TRP A 94 -1.42 -6.91 -0.06
CA TRP A 94 -2.68 -7.34 -0.63
C TRP A 94 -3.72 -7.30 0.49
N VAL A 95 -4.87 -6.67 0.24
CA VAL A 95 -5.95 -6.59 1.21
C VAL A 95 -7.00 -7.65 0.86
N GLN A 96 -6.86 -8.83 1.46
CA GLN A 96 -7.83 -9.89 1.24
C GLN A 96 -9.20 -9.53 1.85
N PRO A 97 -10.33 -9.94 1.25
CA PRO A 97 -10.45 -10.85 0.10
C PRO A 97 -10.59 -10.17 -1.28
N LYS A 98 -10.62 -8.83 -1.37
CA LYS A 98 -11.03 -8.13 -2.61
C LYS A 98 -10.19 -6.91 -3.00
N ASP A 99 -9.46 -6.30 -2.07
CA ASP A 99 -8.89 -4.99 -2.31
C ASP A 99 -7.39 -5.06 -2.57
N GLN A 100 -6.95 -4.30 -3.56
CA GLN A 100 -5.55 -4.02 -3.77
C GLN A 100 -5.16 -2.82 -2.91
N MET A 101 -3.89 -2.74 -2.52
CA MET A 101 -3.37 -1.57 -1.83
C MET A 101 -3.67 -0.32 -2.66
N SER A 102 -4.24 0.71 -2.03
CA SER A 102 -4.56 1.99 -2.64
C SER A 102 -4.19 3.13 -1.68
N GLY A 103 -4.10 4.35 -2.19
CA GLY A 103 -3.80 5.55 -1.40
C GLY A 103 -4.63 5.71 -0.11
N PRO A 104 -5.98 5.64 -0.13
CA PRO A 104 -6.78 5.77 1.10
C PRO A 104 -6.55 4.62 2.08
N ILE A 105 -6.35 3.40 1.57
CA ILE A 105 -6.07 2.22 2.41
C ILE A 105 -4.71 2.38 3.10
N ALA A 106 -3.68 2.80 2.35
CA ALA A 106 -2.34 3.04 2.88
C ALA A 106 -2.35 4.11 3.99
N ALA A 107 -3.10 5.20 3.79
CA ALA A 107 -3.27 6.26 4.80
C ALA A 107 -3.81 5.71 6.13
N MET A 108 -4.84 4.86 6.06
CA MET A 108 -5.43 4.21 7.24
C MET A 108 -4.48 3.20 7.88
N PHE A 109 -3.67 2.50 7.09
CA PHE A 109 -2.64 1.61 7.63
C PHE A 109 -1.56 2.38 8.40
N TRP A 110 -1.06 3.49 7.88
CA TRP A 110 -0.05 4.29 8.58
C TRP A 110 -0.58 4.90 9.88
N LEU A 111 -1.88 5.22 9.97
CA LEU A 111 -2.50 5.65 11.24
C LEU A 111 -2.37 4.60 12.36
N THR A 112 -2.34 3.31 12.03
CA THR A 112 -2.22 2.25 13.04
C THR A 112 -0.89 2.29 13.81
N GLU A 113 0.07 3.10 13.36
CA GLU A 113 1.32 3.35 14.06
C GLU A 113 1.18 4.30 15.25
N LYS A 114 0.07 5.05 15.36
CA LYS A 114 -0.22 6.01 16.44
C LYS A 114 0.14 5.56 17.86
N PRO A 115 -0.29 4.38 18.34
CA PRO A 115 0.05 3.93 19.70
C PRO A 115 1.56 3.70 19.95
N ASN A 116 2.35 3.62 18.87
CA ASN A 116 3.79 3.39 18.93
C ASN A 116 4.62 4.67 18.82
N TYR A 117 3.98 5.82 18.58
CA TYR A 117 4.64 7.11 18.50
C TYR A 117 4.72 7.77 19.88
N ASP A 118 5.91 8.22 20.25
CA ASP A 118 6.17 9.03 21.43
C ASP A 118 6.31 10.50 21.04
N TYR A 119 5.24 11.26 21.29
CA TYR A 119 5.18 12.70 21.00
C TYR A 119 6.18 13.52 21.83
N ALA A 120 6.58 13.06 23.02
CA ALA A 120 7.51 13.80 23.87
C ALA A 120 8.93 13.78 23.31
N THR A 121 9.33 12.65 22.71
CA THR A 121 10.67 12.48 22.13
C THR A 121 10.70 12.64 20.62
N ASN A 122 9.54 12.73 19.96
CA ASN A 122 9.38 12.73 18.51
C ASN A 122 10.05 11.50 17.88
N LYS A 123 9.83 10.35 18.52
CA LYS A 123 10.40 9.07 18.14
C LYS A 123 9.35 7.99 18.17
N CYS A 124 9.66 6.92 17.48
CA CYS A 124 8.86 5.71 17.54
C CYS A 124 9.54 4.73 18.45
N LYS A 125 8.71 4.00 19.19
CA LYS A 125 9.14 2.74 19.79
C LYS A 125 9.64 1.85 18.65
N ASP A 126 10.62 0.97 18.90
CA ASP A 126 11.13 0.04 17.89
C ASP A 126 10.01 -0.93 17.46
N VAL A 127 9.21 -0.52 16.48
CA VAL A 127 8.14 -1.33 15.88
C VAL A 127 8.73 -2.19 14.77
N GLY A 128 9.84 -2.87 15.06
CA GLY A 128 10.54 -3.71 14.09
C GLY A 128 9.77 -4.94 13.61
N THR A 129 8.57 -5.25 14.15
CA THR A 129 8.02 -6.60 13.93
C THR A 129 6.49 -6.76 13.95
N ILE A 130 5.70 -5.77 14.37
CA ILE A 130 4.24 -6.02 14.55
C ILE A 130 3.43 -5.81 13.24
N LEU A 131 3.80 -4.84 12.38
CA LEU A 131 3.13 -4.59 11.09
C LEU A 131 3.83 -5.26 9.89
N ALA A 132 5.16 -5.38 9.93
CA ALA A 132 5.95 -5.99 8.86
C ALA A 132 5.66 -7.49 8.68
N ALA A 133 5.40 -8.22 9.77
CA ALA A 133 5.25 -9.68 9.75
C ALA A 133 3.89 -10.18 9.24
N LYS A 134 2.85 -9.33 9.20
CA LYS A 134 1.50 -9.73 8.76
C LYS A 134 1.14 -9.24 7.35
N PHE A 135 1.76 -8.14 6.89
CA PHE A 135 1.38 -7.49 5.62
C PHE A 135 2.55 -6.96 4.76
N GLY A 136 3.82 -7.13 5.15
CA GLY A 136 4.97 -6.83 4.28
C GLY A 136 5.39 -5.36 4.18
N LEU A 137 5.11 -4.53 5.20
CA LEU A 137 5.44 -3.10 5.20
C LEU A 137 6.86 -2.82 5.72
N GLN A 138 7.63 -1.97 5.03
CA GLN A 138 8.80 -1.27 5.61
C GLN A 138 8.39 0.16 5.96
N ALA A 139 8.47 0.48 7.25
CA ALA A 139 8.32 1.84 7.75
C ALA A 139 9.69 2.31 8.28
N ARG A 140 10.06 3.57 8.02
CA ARG A 140 10.96 4.30 8.93
C ARG A 140 10.29 4.35 10.32
N PRO A 141 11.01 4.68 11.41
CA PRO A 141 10.37 4.86 12.72
C PRO A 141 9.26 5.94 12.58
N CYS A 142 8.03 5.45 12.49
CA CYS A 142 6.72 6.05 12.20
C CYS A 142 6.57 6.97 10.99
N MET A 143 5.76 6.48 10.06
CA MET A 143 5.09 7.17 8.98
C MET A 143 3.99 8.12 9.49
N LEU A 144 3.53 7.93 10.74
CA LEU A 144 2.52 8.75 11.42
C LEU A 144 2.84 10.26 11.37
N LYS A 145 4.12 10.64 11.44
CA LYS A 145 4.53 12.04 11.43
C LYS A 145 4.07 12.76 10.16
N CYS A 146 4.13 12.10 9.01
CA CYS A 146 3.61 12.65 7.75
C CYS A 146 2.08 12.73 7.73
N VAL A 147 1.40 11.80 8.42
CA VAL A 147 -0.07 11.68 8.40
C VAL A 147 -0.72 12.66 9.38
N GLU A 148 -0.10 12.91 10.53
CA GLU A 148 -0.68 13.74 11.60
C GLU A 148 0.01 15.10 11.79
N GLU A 149 1.28 15.29 11.38
CA GLU A 149 2.08 16.46 11.83
C GLU A 149 2.60 17.39 10.72
N LEU A 150 2.64 16.97 9.44
CA LEU A 150 3.08 17.81 8.30
C LEU A 150 1.92 18.52 7.63
#